data_AF-A0A972C2G2-F1
#
_entry.id   AF-A0A972C2G2-F1
#
_cell.length_a   1.000
_cell.length_b   1.000
_cell.length_c   1.000
_cell.angle_alpha   90.00
_cell.angle_beta   90.00
_cell.angle_gamma   90.00
#
_symmetry.space_group_name_H-M   'P 1'
#
loop_
_entity.id
_entity.type
_entity.pdbx_description
1 polymer ?
#
loop_
_entity_poly.entity_id
_entity_poly.type
_entity_poly.pdbx_seq_one_letter_code
_entity_poly.pdbx_strand_id
1 'polypeptide(L)'
;MTDFQQQALQLAAQQSSPDWLAELRASGADRWSSALWPTRKTEAWKYTPLLPLQHDNPSRWSTVDNCAWQEAIDPIAVDATRL
;
A
#
# COMPACT_ATOMS: atom_id res chain seq x y z
N MET A 1 -7.09 -13.31 9.27
CA MET A 1 -6.46 -12.02 8.93
C MET A 1 -5.27 -11.83 9.84
N THR A 2 -4.09 -11.50 9.31
CA THR A 2 -2.89 -11.24 10.12
C THR A 2 -2.89 -9.81 10.67
N ASP A 3 -2.11 -9.56 11.73
CA ASP A 3 -1.94 -8.20 12.30
C ASP A 3 -1.45 -7.21 11.23
N PHE A 4 -0.52 -7.65 10.38
CA PHE A 4 -0.04 -6.88 9.23
C PHE A 4 -1.18 -6.51 8.26
N GLN A 5 -2.04 -7.47 7.88
CA GLN A 5 -3.17 -7.18 6.98
C GLN A 5 -4.12 -6.15 7.60
N GLN A 6 -4.36 -6.23 8.91
CA GLN A 6 -5.22 -5.30 9.63
C GLN A 6 -4.61 -3.89 9.69
N GLN A 7 -3.32 -3.77 10.01
CA GLN A 7 -2.61 -2.49 10.05
C GLN A 7 -2.56 -1.82 8.66
N ALA A 8 -2.37 -2.60 7.60
CA ALA A 8 -2.41 -2.09 6.23
C ALA A 8 -3.80 -1.52 5.86
N LEU A 9 -4.89 -2.17 6.29
CA LEU A 9 -6.25 -1.65 6.08
C LEU A 9 -6.51 -0.37 6.87
N GLN A 10 -6.04 -0.30 8.12
CA GLN A 10 -6.14 0.92 8.94
C GLN A 10 -5.41 2.08 8.28
N LEU A 11 -4.21 1.84 7.75
CA LEU A 11 -3.46 2.86 7.03
C LEU A 11 -4.17 3.30 5.75
N ALA A 12 -4.69 2.35 4.96
CA ALA A 12 -5.43 2.66 3.74
C ALA A 12 -6.68 3.51 4.02
N ALA A 13 -7.35 3.33 5.17
CA ALA A 13 -8.50 4.13 5.57
C ALA A 13 -8.14 5.59 5.95
N GLN A 14 -6.88 5.85 6.34
CA GLN A 14 -6.40 7.20 6.69
C GLN A 14 -5.94 8.01 5.47
N GLN A 15 -5.75 7.36 4.32
CA GLN A 15 -5.27 8.02 3.11
C GLN A 15 -6.41 8.70 2.34
N SER A 16 -6.15 9.90 1.85
CA SER A 16 -7.01 10.57 0.86
C SER A 16 -6.77 10.01 -0.53
N SER A 17 -7.84 9.76 -1.29
CA SER A 17 -7.77 9.36 -2.70
C SER A 17 -8.77 10.16 -3.53
N PRO A 18 -8.49 10.40 -4.82
CA PRO A 18 -9.48 10.91 -5.76
C PRO A 18 -10.77 10.07 -5.78
N ASP A 19 -11.92 10.73 -5.98
CA ASP A 19 -13.25 10.08 -5.93
C ASP A 19 -13.40 8.94 -6.94
N TRP A 20 -12.81 9.08 -8.13
CA TRP A 20 -12.87 8.06 -9.18
C TRP A 20 -12.18 6.75 -8.79
N LEU A 21 -11.33 6.74 -7.75
CA LEU A 21 -10.70 5.54 -7.20
C LEU A 21 -11.49 4.88 -6.07
N ALA A 22 -12.57 5.50 -5.58
CA ALA A 22 -13.28 5.05 -4.38
C ALA A 22 -13.73 3.58 -4.48
N GLU A 23 -14.35 3.19 -5.60
CA GLU A 23 -14.83 1.82 -5.83
C GLU A 23 -13.67 0.81 -5.92
N LEU A 24 -12.58 1.18 -6.60
CA LEU A 24 -11.41 0.33 -6.71
C LEU A 24 -10.75 0.11 -5.34
N ARG A 25 -10.67 1.14 -4.51
CA ARG A 25 -10.13 1.04 -3.15
C ARG A 25 -11.02 0.18 -2.26
N ALA A 26 -12.34 0.35 -2.32
CA ALA A 26 -13.29 -0.46 -1.55
C ALA A 26 -13.16 -1.94 -1.93
N SER A 27 -13.22 -2.27 -3.22
CA SER A 27 -13.07 -3.66 -3.68
C SER A 27 -11.70 -4.27 -3.36
N GLY A 28 -10.63 -3.45 -3.39
CA GLY A 28 -9.29 -3.85 -2.98
C GLY A 28 -9.22 -4.19 -1.48
N ALA A 29 -9.80 -3.33 -0.63
CA ALA A 29 -9.87 -3.55 0.82
C ALA A 29 -10.64 -4.83 1.16
N ASP A 30 -11.77 -5.08 0.50
CA ASP A 30 -12.58 -6.29 0.69
C ASP A 30 -11.81 -7.55 0.29
N ARG A 31 -11.19 -7.54 -0.90
CA ARG A 31 -10.36 -8.67 -1.38
C ARG A 31 -9.17 -8.91 -0.46
N TRP A 32 -8.52 -7.86 0.03
CA TRP A 32 -7.40 -7.96 0.94
C TRP A 32 -7.80 -8.56 2.30
N SER A 33 -8.94 -8.10 2.86
CA SER A 33 -9.45 -8.58 4.14
C SER A 33 -9.82 -10.07 4.12
N SER A 34 -10.34 -10.54 2.98
CA SER A 34 -10.75 -11.93 2.76
C SER A 34 -9.61 -12.84 2.27
N ALA A 35 -8.49 -12.26 1.82
CA ALA A 35 -7.33 -13.03 1.37
C ALA A 35 -6.69 -13.82 2.51
N LEU A 36 -6.49 -15.11 2.28
CA LEU A 36 -5.69 -15.96 3.15
C LEU A 36 -4.23 -15.57 3.04
N TRP A 37 -3.58 -15.35 4.18
CA TRP A 37 -2.15 -15.07 4.20
C TRP A 37 -1.36 -16.31 3.75
N PRO A 38 -0.50 -16.20 2.73
CA PRO A 38 0.19 -17.35 2.19
C PRO A 38 1.28 -17.83 3.16
N THR A 39 1.58 -19.12 3.06
CA THR A 39 2.64 -19.76 3.84
C THR A 39 3.64 -20.40 2.88
N ARG A 40 4.71 -21.01 3.41
CA ARG A 40 5.62 -21.82 2.58
C ARG A 40 4.93 -22.97 1.84
N LYS A 41 3.72 -23.39 2.28
CA LYS A 41 2.90 -24.41 1.60
C LYS A 41 2.18 -23.86 0.38
N THR A 42 2.03 -22.55 0.27
CA THR A 42 1.46 -21.90 -0.92
C THR A 42 2.52 -21.89 -2.00
N GLU A 43 2.30 -22.61 -3.10
CA GLU A 43 3.31 -22.90 -4.13
C GLU A 43 4.01 -21.64 -4.67
N ALA A 44 3.23 -20.60 -4.99
CA ALA A 44 3.73 -19.31 -5.45
C ALA A 44 4.64 -18.58 -4.44
N TRP A 45 4.60 -18.95 -3.16
CA TRP A 45 5.33 -18.31 -2.06
C TRP A 45 6.42 -19.20 -1.45
N LYS A 46 6.70 -20.36 -2.03
CA LYS A 46 7.63 -21.36 -1.49
C LYS A 46 9.02 -20.78 -1.18
N TYR A 47 9.51 -19.89 -2.05
CA TYR A 47 10.84 -19.29 -1.95
C TYR A 47 10.81 -17.79 -1.61
N THR A 48 9.64 -17.26 -1.26
CA THR A 48 9.45 -15.83 -0.97
C THR A 48 8.81 -15.70 0.41
N PRO A 49 9.61 -15.77 1.49
CA PRO A 49 9.06 -15.75 2.85
C PRO A 49 8.44 -14.39 3.17
N LEU A 50 7.18 -14.42 3.64
CA LEU A 50 6.46 -13.22 4.07
C LEU A 50 6.59 -12.90 5.57
N LEU A 51 7.38 -13.70 6.31
CA LEU A 51 7.63 -13.48 7.74
C LEU A 51 8.15 -12.06 8.05
N PRO A 52 9.06 -11.46 7.25
CA PRO A 52 9.51 -10.10 7.51
C PRO A 52 8.36 -9.08 7.48
N LEU A 53 7.41 -9.20 6.54
CA LEU A 53 6.24 -8.30 6.47
C LEU A 53 5.32 -8.47 7.68
N GLN A 54 5.13 -9.69 8.18
CA GLN A 54 4.29 -9.92 9.36
C GLN A 54 4.84 -9.25 10.63
N HIS A 55 6.15 -9.07 10.70
CA HIS A 55 6.82 -8.40 11.82
C HIS A 55 7.13 -6.93 11.54
N ASP A 56 6.82 -6.44 10.34
CA ASP A 56 7.01 -5.03 9.97
C ASP A 56 5.84 -4.17 10.49
N ASN A 57 6.04 -2.85 10.56
CA ASN A 57 5.02 -1.90 10.96
C ASN A 57 4.65 -1.01 9.76
N PRO A 58 3.52 -1.29 9.07
CA PRO A 58 3.09 -0.54 7.89
C PRO A 58 2.92 0.95 8.13
N SER A 59 2.64 1.37 9.37
CA SER A 59 2.52 2.79 9.74
C SER A 59 3.80 3.58 9.48
N ARG A 60 4.97 2.91 9.44
CA ARG A 60 6.24 3.56 9.08
C ARG A 60 6.33 3.87 7.58
N TRP A 61 5.60 3.14 6.73
CA TRP A 61 5.65 3.35 5.28
C TRP A 61 4.98 4.65 4.84
N SER A 62 3.98 5.13 5.60
CA SER A 62 3.35 6.44 5.36
C SER A 62 4.14 7.60 5.94
N THR A 63 5.20 7.33 6.71
CA THR A 63 6.06 8.39 7.23
C THR A 63 6.98 8.81 6.11
N VAL A 64 6.71 9.97 5.51
CA VAL A 64 7.72 10.65 4.70
C VAL A 64 8.70 11.27 5.68
N ASP A 65 9.71 10.49 6.10
CA ASP A 65 10.94 11.09 6.60
C ASP A 65 11.43 12.00 5.46
N ASN A 66 11.62 13.30 5.72
CA ASN A 66 12.01 14.32 4.74
C ASN A 66 13.01 13.73 3.73
N CYS A 67 12.49 13.35 2.57
CA CYS A 67 13.23 12.59 1.60
C CYS A 67 14.02 13.62 0.81
N ALA A 68 15.32 13.74 1.07
CA ALA A 68 16.19 14.74 0.43
C ALA A 68 16.12 14.73 -1.12
N TRP A 69 15.70 13.61 -1.72
CA TRP A 69 15.47 13.53 -3.16
C TRP A 69 14.22 14.30 -3.63
N GLN A 70 13.20 14.50 -2.80
CA GLN A 70 11.99 15.26 -3.14
C GLN A 70 12.29 16.75 -3.31
N GLU A 71 13.21 17.30 -2.52
CA GLU A 71 13.70 18.68 -2.66
C GLU A 71 14.56 18.86 -3.92
N ALA A 72 15.12 17.77 -4.45
CA ALA A 72 15.93 17.76 -5.66
C ALA A 72 15.12 17.56 -6.96
N ILE A 73 13.80 17.32 -6.86
CA ILE A 73 12.93 17.21 -8.03
C ILE A 73 12.48 18.62 -8.45
N ASP A 74 12.90 19.02 -9.65
CA ASP A 74 12.35 20.20 -10.31
C ASP A 74 10.92 19.88 -10.80
N PRO A 75 9.86 20.54 -10.28
CA PRO A 75 8.50 20.23 -10.65
C PRO A 75 8.23 20.68 -12.09
N ILE A 76 8.00 19.71 -12.98
CA ILE A 76 7.54 20.01 -14.34
C ILE A 76 6.06 20.38 -14.29
N ALA A 77 5.75 21.63 -14.66
CA ALA A 77 4.37 22.08 -14.82
C ALA A 77 3.70 21.29 -15.96
N VAL A 78 2.83 20.35 -15.61
CA VAL A 78 1.97 19.66 -16.58
C VAL A 78 0.81 20.58 -16.97
N ASP A 79 0.91 21.20 -18.15
CA ASP A 79 -0.22 21.89 -18.78
C ASP A 79 -1.17 20.85 -19.38
N ALA A 80 -2.11 20.36 -18.56
CA ALA A 80 -3.12 19.38 -18.94
C ALA A 80 -4.25 19.97 -19.81
N THR A 81 -4.05 21.15 -20.43
CA THR A 81 -5.11 21.91 -21.14
C THR A 81 -4.91 22.07 -22.64
N ARG A 82 -3.95 21.39 -23.29
CA ARG A 82 -3.89 21.33 -24.76
C ARG A 82 -4.54 20.06 -25.31
N LEU A 83 -5.79 20.21 -25.76
CA LEU A 83 -6.41 19.37 -26.81
C LEU A 83 -6.08 19.96 -28.18
#